data_AF-A0ABD2X0G9-F1
#
_entry.id   AF-A0ABD2X0G9-F1
#
_cell.length_a   1.000
_cell.length_b   1.000
_cell.length_c   1.000
_cell.angle_alpha   90.00
_cell.angle_beta   90.00
_cell.angle_gamma   90.00
#
_symmetry.space_group_name_H-M   'P 1'
#
loop_
_entity.id
_entity.type
_entity.pdbx_description
1 polymer ?
#
loop_
_entity_poly.entity_id
_entity_poly.type
_entity_poly.pdbx_seq_one_letter_code
_entity_poly.pdbx_strand_id
1 'polypeptide(L)'
;MTKYLKHMWQRMEQIFKPVTFQDNLVFDLAGYTNKSITQSELNGDGLLLAVPKHRRSLEKRLSHRFGWPEYHWKPLTPKTNLKLCKTCGHHYEFGTICGKLSRFFITLFYDFESKLL
;
A
#
# COMPACT_ATOMS: atom_id res chain seq x y z
N MET A 1 26.84 -42.35 -19.34
CA MET A 1 26.86 -40.88 -19.26
C MET A 1 26.19 -40.16 -20.44
N THR A 2 26.14 -40.71 -21.66
CA THR A 2 25.62 -39.99 -22.85
C THR A 2 24.11 -40.07 -23.10
N LYS A 3 23.40 -41.08 -22.56
CA LYS A 3 21.93 -41.19 -22.66
C LYS A 3 21.19 -40.19 -21.76
N TYR A 4 21.69 -39.99 -20.55
CA TYR A 4 21.10 -39.06 -19.58
C TYR A 4 21.21 -37.60 -20.04
N LEU A 5 22.36 -37.21 -20.58
CA LEU A 5 22.56 -35.86 -21.12
C LEU A 5 21.67 -35.59 -22.33
N LYS A 6 21.46 -36.57 -23.23
CA LYS A 6 20.51 -36.44 -24.36
C LYS A 6 19.06 -36.25 -23.91
N HIS A 7 18.61 -37.04 -22.93
CA HIS A 7 17.27 -36.86 -22.35
C HIS A 7 17.11 -35.52 -21.64
N MET A 8 18.15 -35.06 -20.94
CA MET A 8 18.13 -33.78 -20.24
C MET A 8 18.04 -32.60 -21.22
N TRP A 9 18.80 -32.65 -22.32
CA TRP A 9 18.76 -31.63 -23.37
C TRP A 9 17.42 -31.61 -24.11
N GLN A 10 16.88 -32.78 -24.49
CA GLN A 10 15.54 -32.89 -25.09
C GLN A 10 14.44 -32.33 -24.18
N ARG A 11 14.61 -32.47 -22.86
CA ARG A 11 13.67 -31.92 -21.87
C ARG A 11 13.81 -30.40 -21.71
N MET A 12 15.02 -29.86 -21.83
CA MET A 12 15.26 -28.40 -21.82
C MET A 12 14.66 -27.72 -23.06
N GLU A 13 14.74 -28.33 -24.25
CA GLU A 13 14.13 -27.78 -25.48
C GLU A 13 12.60 -27.70 -25.40
N GLN A 14 11.92 -28.56 -24.64
CA GLN A 14 10.46 -28.51 -24.44
C GLN A 14 10.02 -27.36 -23.52
N ILE A 15 10.88 -26.95 -22.58
CA ILE A 15 10.59 -25.91 -21.58
C ILE A 15 10.78 -24.51 -22.18
N PHE A 16 11.72 -24.36 -23.12
CA PHE A 16 12.06 -23.08 -23.75
C PHE A 16 11.43 -22.86 -25.13
N LYS A 17 10.35 -23.59 -25.50
CA LYS A 17 9.58 -23.21 -26.70
C LYS A 17 8.79 -21.94 -26.40
N PRO A 18 9.05 -20.81 -27.08
CA PRO A 18 8.17 -19.65 -26.95
C PRO A 18 6.79 -20.05 -27.46
N VAL A 19 5.74 -19.75 -26.70
CA VAL A 19 4.36 -19.89 -27.15
C VAL A 19 4.20 -19.04 -28.41
N THR A 20 4.09 -19.69 -29.55
CA THR A 20 3.88 -19.02 -30.82
C THR A 20 2.44 -18.52 -30.86
N PHE A 21 2.26 -17.27 -31.27
CA PHE A 21 0.98 -16.54 -31.28
C PHE A 21 -0.18 -17.26 -32.00
N GLN A 22 0.11 -18.28 -32.80
CA GLN A 22 -0.87 -19.07 -33.55
C GLN A 22 -1.49 -20.22 -32.73
N ASP A 23 -0.98 -20.54 -31.55
CA ASP A 23 -1.55 -21.61 -30.69
C ASP A 23 -2.83 -21.17 -29.94
N ASN A 24 -3.22 -19.89 -30.06
CA ASN A 24 -4.40 -19.32 -29.40
C ASN A 24 -5.61 -19.14 -30.34
N LEU A 25 -5.54 -19.59 -31.61
CA LEU A 25 -6.65 -19.47 -32.57
C LEU A 25 -7.34 -20.80 -32.89
N VAL A 26 -6.97 -21.88 -32.20
CA VAL A 26 -7.77 -23.11 -32.10
C VAL A 26 -8.36 -23.19 -30.69
N PHE A 27 -8.94 -22.08 -30.23
CA PHE A 27 -9.99 -22.13 -29.22
C PHE A 27 -11.27 -22.51 -29.98
N ASP A 28 -11.49 -23.82 -30.04
CA ASP A 28 -12.58 -24.44 -30.78
C ASP A 28 -13.92 -23.74 -30.51
N LEU A 29 -14.59 -23.36 -31.60
CA LEU A 29 -15.98 -22.91 -31.70
C LEU A 29 -17.00 -24.02 -31.32
N ALA A 30 -16.57 -25.06 -30.61
CA ALA A 30 -17.36 -26.23 -30.25
C ALA A 30 -17.45 -26.36 -28.72
N GLY A 31 -18.22 -25.47 -28.07
CA GLY A 31 -18.55 -25.69 -26.66
C GLY A 31 -18.96 -24.50 -25.80
N TYR A 32 -19.60 -23.45 -26.34
CA TYR A 32 -20.23 -22.45 -25.48
C TYR A 32 -21.66 -22.88 -25.15
N THR A 33 -21.81 -23.78 -24.17
CA THR A 33 -23.12 -24.02 -23.57
C THR A 33 -23.41 -22.88 -22.58
N ASN A 34 -24.59 -22.27 -22.66
CA ASN A 34 -25.11 -21.33 -21.65
C ASN A 34 -25.41 -22.08 -20.34
N LYS A 35 -24.37 -22.53 -19.64
CA LYS A 35 -24.51 -23.20 -18.35
C LYS A 35 -24.73 -22.11 -17.31
N SER A 36 -25.92 -22.05 -16.73
CA SER A 36 -26.20 -21.20 -15.57
C SER A 36 -25.32 -21.68 -14.41
N ILE A 37 -24.29 -20.90 -14.09
CA ILE A 37 -23.34 -21.27 -13.03
C ILE A 37 -24.09 -21.24 -11.70
N THR A 38 -24.08 -22.37 -11.00
CA THR A 38 -24.71 -22.47 -9.68
C THR A 38 -23.82 -21.82 -8.62
N GLN A 39 -24.42 -21.29 -7.55
CA GLN A 39 -23.66 -20.58 -6.52
C GLN A 39 -22.66 -21.48 -5.77
N SER A 40 -22.88 -22.80 -5.78
CA SER A 40 -21.95 -23.82 -5.28
C SER A 40 -20.71 -23.97 -6.16
N GLU A 41 -20.86 -23.95 -7.49
CA GLU A 41 -19.74 -24.03 -8.45
C GLU A 41 -18.84 -22.78 -8.34
N LEU A 42 -19.42 -21.58 -8.16
CA LEU A 42 -18.67 -20.33 -7.98
C LEU A 42 -17.79 -20.27 -6.71
N ASN A 43 -18.18 -20.98 -5.65
CA ASN A 43 -17.43 -20.98 -4.38
C ASN A 43 -16.28 -22.01 -4.39
N GLY A 44 -16.37 -23.06 -5.20
CA GLY A 44 -15.33 -24.10 -5.33
C GLY A 44 -14.20 -23.73 -6.28
N ASP A 45 -14.51 -23.02 -7.37
CA ASP A 45 -13.59 -22.82 -8.50
C ASP A 45 -12.71 -21.56 -8.38
N GLY A 46 -12.62 -20.95 -7.20
CA GLY A 46 -11.64 -19.88 -6.92
C GLY A 46 -11.95 -18.49 -7.50
N LEU A 47 -12.98 -18.35 -8.34
CA LEU A 47 -13.35 -17.09 -9.00
C LEU A 47 -13.76 -15.95 -8.04
N LEU A 48 -14.29 -16.27 -6.86
CA LEU A 48 -14.78 -15.29 -5.88
C LEU A 48 -13.91 -15.14 -4.62
N LEU A 49 -12.68 -15.68 -4.61
CA LEU A 49 -11.79 -15.60 -3.44
C LEU A 49 -11.40 -14.16 -3.06
N ALA A 50 -11.41 -13.24 -4.03
CA ALA A 50 -11.05 -11.84 -3.80
C ALA A 50 -12.20 -10.96 -3.27
N VAL A 51 -13.45 -11.46 -3.26
CA VAL A 51 -14.64 -10.68 -2.88
C VAL A 51 -15.02 -10.95 -1.42
N PRO A 52 -15.31 -9.91 -0.60
CA PRO A 52 -15.76 -10.13 0.77
C PRO A 52 -17.12 -10.83 0.77
N LYS A 53 -17.15 -12.06 1.27
CA LYS A 53 -18.35 -12.90 1.29
C LYS A 53 -19.47 -12.33 2.19
N HIS A 54 -19.11 -11.59 3.23
CA HIS A 54 -20.05 -11.05 4.21
C HIS A 54 -19.73 -9.61 4.57
N ARG A 55 -20.79 -8.85 4.88
CA ARG A 55 -20.66 -7.49 5.40
C ARG A 55 -19.97 -7.51 6.77
N ARG A 56 -18.95 -6.68 6.94
CA ARG A 56 -18.25 -6.50 8.22
C ARG A 56 -19.18 -5.88 9.28
N SER A 57 -19.19 -6.43 10.50
CA SER A 57 -19.96 -5.91 11.64
C SER A 57 -19.58 -4.45 11.98
N LEU A 58 -20.46 -3.76 12.70
CA LEU A 58 -20.22 -2.38 13.12
C LEU A 58 -19.00 -2.27 14.03
N GLU A 59 -18.88 -3.18 14.99
CA GLU A 59 -17.75 -3.27 15.92
C GLU A 59 -16.42 -3.35 15.17
N LYS A 60 -16.27 -4.31 14.26
CA LYS A 60 -15.06 -4.44 13.44
C LYS A 60 -14.80 -3.18 12.62
N ARG A 61 -15.84 -2.54 12.07
CA ARG A 61 -15.67 -1.26 11.34
C ARG A 61 -15.14 -0.14 12.23
N LEU A 62 -15.67 -0.01 13.44
CA LEU A 62 -15.26 1.00 14.42
C LEU A 62 -13.84 0.74 14.91
N SER A 63 -13.50 -0.51 15.25
CA SER A 63 -12.13 -0.88 15.64
C SER A 63 -11.12 -0.63 14.53
N HIS A 64 -11.45 -0.86 13.25
CA HIS A 64 -10.53 -0.49 12.16
C HIS A 64 -10.38 1.03 11.98
N ARG A 65 -11.44 1.82 12.25
CA ARG A 65 -11.44 3.27 12.08
C ARG A 65 -10.72 3.99 13.22
N PHE A 66 -11.08 3.68 14.46
CA PHE A 66 -10.58 4.37 15.66
C PHE A 66 -9.50 3.56 16.38
N GLY A 67 -9.47 2.26 16.18
CA GLY A 67 -8.58 1.39 16.94
C GLY A 67 -9.06 1.21 18.38
N TRP A 68 -8.15 0.71 19.21
CA TRP A 68 -8.36 0.50 20.64
C TRP A 68 -7.33 1.31 21.42
N PRO A 69 -7.71 1.96 22.54
CA PRO A 69 -6.81 2.83 23.30
C PRO A 69 -5.54 2.12 23.77
N GLU A 70 -5.67 0.85 24.16
CA GLU A 70 -4.57 0.03 24.70
C GLU A 70 -3.57 -0.43 23.64
N TYR A 71 -3.97 -0.49 22.36
CA TYR A 71 -3.16 -1.09 21.30
C TYR A 71 -2.71 -0.07 20.25
N HIS A 72 -3.66 0.46 19.48
CA HIS A 72 -3.38 1.35 18.36
C HIS A 72 -4.47 2.40 18.28
N TRP A 73 -4.27 3.50 18.97
CA TRP A 73 -5.21 4.62 18.96
C TRP A 73 -4.98 5.50 17.72
N LYS A 74 -5.98 5.55 16.83
CA LYS A 74 -5.96 6.36 15.60
C LYS A 74 -6.49 7.80 15.77
N PRO A 75 -7.40 8.12 16.71
CA PRO A 75 -7.89 9.48 16.88
C PRO A 75 -6.78 10.46 17.21
N LEU A 76 -6.98 11.72 16.82
CA LEU A 76 -6.09 12.80 17.17
C LEU A 76 -6.08 12.98 18.69
N THR A 77 -4.92 12.77 19.29
CA THR A 77 -4.68 13.06 20.71
C THR A 77 -4.25 14.52 20.85
N PRO A 78 -4.84 15.28 21.80
CA PRO A 78 -4.43 16.65 22.04
C PRO A 78 -2.98 16.67 22.54
N LYS A 79 -2.14 17.53 21.96
CA LYS A 79 -0.77 17.74 22.43
C LYS A 79 -0.80 18.51 23.75
N THR A 80 -0.22 17.95 24.81
CA THR A 80 -0.10 18.60 26.13
C THR A 80 1.16 19.44 26.28
N ASN A 81 2.04 19.43 25.28
CA ASN A 81 3.38 20.01 25.35
C ASN A 81 3.47 21.44 24.79
N LEU A 82 2.35 22.17 24.71
CA LEU A 82 2.30 23.52 24.17
C LEU A 82 2.64 24.56 25.24
N LYS A 83 3.61 25.44 24.97
CA LYS A 83 4.00 26.54 25.85
C LYS A 83 3.85 27.89 25.15
N LEU A 84 3.65 28.94 25.94
CA LEU A 84 3.63 30.32 25.46
C LEU A 84 5.04 30.89 25.41
N CYS A 85 5.41 31.53 24.30
CA CYS A 85 6.68 32.24 24.18
C CYS A 85 6.63 33.55 24.96
N LYS A 86 7.64 33.81 25.81
CA LYS A 86 7.70 35.00 26.65
C LYS A 86 7.92 36.31 25.87
N THR A 87 8.51 36.22 24.68
CA THR A 87 8.85 37.39 23.86
C THR A 87 7.77 37.72 22.84
N CYS A 88 7.24 36.74 22.12
CA CYS A 88 6.27 36.97 21.04
C CYS A 88 4.83 36.54 21.37
N GLY A 89 4.59 35.89 22.52
CA GLY A 89 3.26 35.43 22.93
C GLY A 89 2.69 34.26 22.12
N HIS A 90 3.37 33.77 21.09
CA HIS A 90 2.91 32.62 20.30
C HIS A 90 3.11 31.29 21.02
N HIS A 91 2.21 30.34 20.77
CA HIS A 91 2.35 28.96 21.24
C HIS A 91 3.42 28.22 20.42
N TYR A 92 4.22 27.40 21.10
CA TYR A 92 5.21 26.52 20.48
C TYR A 92 5.33 25.21 21.25
N GLU A 93 5.92 24.19 20.62
CA GLU A 93 6.08 22.87 21.23
C GLU A 93 7.30 22.84 22.16
N PHE A 94 7.16 22.23 23.34
CA PHE A 94 8.27 22.06 24.27
C PHE A 94 9.42 21.26 23.62
N GLY A 95 10.65 21.76 23.75
CA GLY A 95 11.83 21.20 23.08
C GLY A 95 12.09 21.76 21.69
N THR A 96 11.21 22.63 21.17
CA THR A 96 11.46 23.40 19.93
C THR A 96 11.61 24.88 20.23
N ILE A 97 12.38 25.58 19.39
CA ILE A 97 12.50 27.04 19.45
C ILE A 97 11.23 27.64 18.85
N CYS A 98 10.78 28.79 19.36
CA CYS A 98 9.64 29.49 18.76
C CYS A 98 9.90 29.81 17.28
N GLY A 99 9.03 29.31 16.39
CA GLY A 99 9.16 29.49 14.94
C GLY A 99 9.11 30.95 14.48
N LYS A 100 8.33 31.79 15.17
CA LYS A 100 8.25 33.23 14.87
C LYS A 100 9.59 33.91 15.14
N LEU A 101 10.11 33.74 16.36
CA LEU A 101 11.33 34.41 16.79
C LEU A 101 12.56 33.90 16.02
N SER A 102 12.69 32.59 15.86
CA SER A 102 13.80 31.98 15.13
C SER A 102 13.84 32.41 13.66
N ARG A 103 12.68 32.53 13.00
CA ARG A 103 12.63 32.99 11.61
C ARG A 103 13.11 34.43 11.45
N PHE A 104 12.74 35.33 12.37
CA PHE A 104 13.25 36.71 12.37
C PHE A 104 14.78 36.75 12.52
N PHE A 105 15.34 35.96 13.45
CA PHE A 105 16.79 35.91 13.62
C PHE A 105 17.50 35.38 12.37
N ILE A 106 16.98 34.32 11.76
CA ILE A 106 17.58 33.70 10.56
C ILE A 106 17.51 34.66 9.36
N THR A 107 16.36 35.30 9.11
CA THR A 107 16.25 36.27 8.00
C THR A 107 17.16 37.46 8.21
N LEU A 108 17.25 37.98 9.44
CA LEU A 108 18.17 39.07 9.74
C LEU A 108 19.64 38.67 9.53
N PHE A 109 20.00 37.41 9.80
CA PHE A 109 21.35 36.90 9.56
C PHE A 109 21.67 36.82 8.06
N TYR A 110 20.76 36.25 7.25
CA TYR A 110 20.93 36.20 5.79
C TYR A 110 20.86 37.59 5.12
N ASP A 111 20.03 38.50 5.63
CA ASP A 111 19.95 39.89 5.16
C ASP A 111 21.23 40.69 5.49
N PHE A 112 21.97 40.29 6.53
CA PHE A 112 23.25 40.91 6.87
C PHE A 112 24.39 40.36 6.01
N GLU A 113 24.45 39.04 5.79
CA GLU A 113 25.44 38.41 4.91
C GLU A 113 25.31 38.89 3.45
N SER A 114 24.09 39.06 2.94
CA SER A 114 23.85 39.57 1.58
C SER A 114 24.21 41.05 1.37
N LYS A 115 24.42 41.82 2.44
CA LYS A 115 24.91 43.22 2.37
C LYS A 115 26.42 43.34 2.54
N LEU A 116 27.09 42.25 2.94
CA LEU A 116 28.54 42.16 3.13
C LEU A 116 29.27 41.58 1.90
N LEU A 117 28.53 40.98 0.96
CA LEU A 117 28.98 40.56 -0.37
C LEU A 117 28.55 41.57 -1.43
#